data_AF-A0A9D3S3F9-F1
#
_entry.id   AF-A0A9D3S3F9-F1
#
_cell.length_a   1.000
_cell.length_b   1.000
_cell.length_c   1.000
_cell.angle_alpha   90.00
_cell.angle_beta   90.00
_cell.angle_gamma   90.00
#
_symmetry.space_group_name_H-M   'P 1'
#
loop_
_entity.id
_entity.type
_entity.pdbx_description
1 polymer ?
#
loop_
_entity_poly.entity_id
_entity_poly.type
_entity_poly.pdbx_seq_one_letter_code
_entity_poly.pdbx_strand_id
1 'polypeptide(L)'
;MMAKGESRMFRLQFEGSSREEALEECASAARRLQEYLPVGAPQTNPPPSAQEHGTSMEETSNDVPGVKQGSVSVRELVQSFLGQPGSSLPLAYCHSALPSQELGPFLRLCLLDHSFPALVEEVENELKKLAQD
;
A
#
# COMPACT_ATOMS: atom_id res chain seq x y z
N MET A 1 -6.76 2.24 -16.13
CA MET A 1 -8.07 1.91 -15.50
C MET A 1 -8.09 0.41 -15.22
N MET A 2 -8.02 -0.01 -13.96
CA MET A 2 -8.31 -1.42 -13.62
C MET A 2 -9.79 -1.65 -13.94
N ALA A 3 -10.12 -2.66 -14.74
CA ALA A 3 -11.51 -2.97 -15.01
C ALA A 3 -12.20 -3.32 -13.67
N LYS A 4 -13.44 -2.86 -13.49
CA LYS A 4 -14.19 -3.09 -12.25
C LYS A 4 -14.32 -4.60 -12.00
N GLY A 5 -13.57 -5.11 -11.03
CA GLY A 5 -13.53 -6.54 -10.67
C GLY A 5 -12.24 -7.28 -11.03
N GLU A 6 -11.27 -6.63 -11.69
CA GLU A 6 -9.95 -7.21 -11.94
C GLU A 6 -8.98 -6.85 -10.80
N SER A 7 -8.50 -7.88 -10.10
CA SER A 7 -7.35 -7.76 -9.20
C SER A 7 -6.08 -8.23 -9.93
N ARG A 8 -4.96 -7.58 -9.66
CA ARG A 8 -3.64 -7.98 -10.18
C ARG A 8 -2.74 -8.35 -9.01
N MET A 9 -2.07 -9.49 -9.14
CA MET A 9 -1.12 -9.98 -8.15
C MET A 9 0.27 -9.95 -8.76
N PHE A 10 1.23 -9.45 -8.00
CA PHE A 10 2.65 -9.56 -8.32
C PHE A 10 3.36 -10.22 -7.15
N ARG A 11 4.51 -10.86 -7.45
CA ARG A 11 5.37 -11.49 -6.45
C ARG A 11 6.76 -10.90 -6.58
N LEU A 12 7.42 -10.73 -5.45
CA LEU A 12 8.79 -10.23 -5.35
C LEU A 12 9.64 -11.31 -4.69
N GLN A 13 10.91 -11.37 -5.06
CA GLN A 13 11.92 -12.20 -4.42
C GLN A 13 13.06 -11.31 -3.97
N PHE A 14 13.45 -11.46 -2.70
CA PHE A 14 14.62 -10.79 -2.14
C PHE A 14 15.86 -11.64 -2.45
N GLU A 15 16.95 -10.97 -2.82
CA GLU A 15 18.24 -11.60 -3.09
C GLU A 15 19.22 -11.35 -1.93
N GLY A 16 20.20 -12.23 -1.78
CA GLY A 16 21.26 -12.15 -0.78
C GLY A 16 22.37 -13.14 -1.11
N SER A 17 23.54 -12.98 -0.49
CA SER A 17 24.69 -13.89 -0.66
C SER A 17 24.41 -15.28 -0.05
N SER A 18 23.40 -15.36 0.82
CA SER A 18 22.90 -16.58 1.45
C SER A 18 21.37 -16.54 1.55
N ARG A 19 20.75 -17.69 1.85
CA ARG A 19 19.31 -17.77 2.11
C ARG A 19 18.93 -16.97 3.35
N GLU A 20 19.78 -17.01 4.37
CA GLU A 20 19.61 -16.33 5.64
C GLU A 20 19.56 -14.80 5.42
N GLU A 21 20.50 -14.27 4.63
CA GLU A 21 20.54 -12.85 4.28
C GLU A 21 19.30 -12.41 3.47
N ALA A 22 18.89 -13.19 2.46
CA ALA A 22 17.67 -12.90 1.69
C ALA A 22 16.40 -12.90 2.56
N LEU A 23 16.33 -13.78 3.56
CA LEU A 23 15.22 -13.82 4.53
C LEU A 23 15.25 -12.61 5.48
N GLU A 24 16.42 -12.18 5.92
CA GLU A 24 16.59 -10.99 6.75
C GLU A 24 16.15 -9.72 6.00
N GLU A 25 16.55 -9.57 4.72
CA GLU A 25 16.11 -8.47 3.86
C GLU A 25 14.59 -8.48 3.65
N CYS A 26 14.00 -9.65 3.39
CA CYS A 26 12.55 -9.80 3.29
C CYS A 26 11.85 -9.40 4.61
N ALA A 27 12.37 -9.83 5.76
CA ALA A 27 11.79 -9.52 7.07
C ALA A 27 11.95 -8.03 7.42
N SER A 28 13.08 -7.42 7.03
CA SER A 28 13.31 -5.98 7.15
C SER A 28 12.30 -5.19 6.32
N ALA A 29 12.11 -5.55 5.05
CA ALA A 29 11.13 -4.92 4.17
C ALA A 29 9.69 -5.09 4.71
N ALA A 30 9.33 -6.28 5.19
CA ALA A 30 8.01 -6.53 5.79
C ALA A 30 7.75 -5.66 7.03
N ARG A 31 8.75 -5.49 7.91
CA ARG A 31 8.65 -4.59 9.08
C ARG A 31 8.44 -3.14 8.66
N ARG A 32 9.19 -2.66 7.67
CA ARG A 32 9.01 -1.28 7.15
C ARG A 32 7.64 -1.09 6.51
N LEU A 33 7.16 -2.08 5.76
CA LEU A 33 5.81 -2.05 5.16
C LEU A 33 4.71 -2.04 6.23
N GLN A 34 4.93 -2.71 7.37
CA GLN A 34 3.97 -2.80 8.47
C GLN A 34 3.70 -1.44 9.13
N GLU A 35 4.59 -0.46 8.96
CA GLU A 35 4.35 0.93 9.38
C GLU A 35 3.24 1.62 8.58
N TYR A 36 2.99 1.16 7.35
CA TYR A 36 2.05 1.79 6.42
C TYR A 36 0.77 1.00 6.22
N LEU A 37 0.86 -0.34 6.16
CA LEU A 37 -0.25 -1.24 5.86
C LEU A 37 -0.13 -2.55 6.66
N PRO A 38 -1.25 -3.23 6.96
CA PRO A 38 -1.21 -4.56 7.53
C PRO A 38 -0.51 -5.53 6.58
N VAL A 39 0.66 -6.03 6.98
CA VAL A 39 1.36 -7.12 6.28
C VAL A 39 1.05 -8.41 7.02
N GLY A 40 0.43 -9.36 6.33
CA GLY A 40 0.16 -10.69 6.89
C GLY A 40 1.46 -11.39 7.27
N ALA A 41 1.48 -12.06 8.42
CA ALA A 41 2.64 -12.84 8.84
C ALA A 41 2.89 -13.99 7.84
N PRO A 42 4.16 -14.42 7.64
CA PRO A 42 4.45 -15.61 6.86
C PRO A 42 3.77 -16.81 7.53
N GLN A 43 2.71 -17.33 6.90
CA GLN A 43 2.10 -18.59 7.31
C GLN A 43 3.13 -19.69 7.05
N THR A 44 3.70 -20.26 8.11
CA THR A 44 4.56 -21.45 8.07
C THR A 44 3.69 -22.68 7.85
N ASN A 45 2.93 -22.71 6.76
CA ASN A 45 2.18 -23.89 6.38
C ASN A 45 3.05 -24.74 5.43
N PRO A 46 3.32 -26.03 5.76
CA PRO A 46 3.85 -26.98 4.78
C PRO A 46 2.86 -27.15 3.61
N PRO A 47 3.31 -27.64 2.44
CA PRO A 47 2.47 -27.74 1.25
C PRO A 47 1.17 -28.53 1.52
N PRO A 48 0.04 -28.16 0.88
CA PRO A 48 -1.25 -28.71 1.22
C PRO A 48 -1.37 -30.16 0.73
N SER A 49 -1.22 -31.10 1.66
CA SER A 49 -1.95 -32.36 1.57
C SER A 49 -3.37 -32.09 2.05
N ALA A 50 -4.35 -32.48 1.23
CA ALA A 50 -5.77 -32.22 1.39
C ALA A 50 -6.28 -32.49 2.82
N GLN A 51 -6.95 -31.50 3.42
CA GLN A 51 -8.00 -31.73 4.41
C GLN A 51 -8.90 -30.51 4.54
N GLU A 52 -10.20 -30.78 4.45
CA GLU A 52 -11.31 -29.85 4.47
C GLU A 52 -11.71 -29.49 5.92
N HIS A 53 -12.35 -28.32 6.06
CA HIS A 53 -13.10 -27.79 7.21
C HIS A 53 -12.31 -27.26 8.42
N GLY A 54 -12.63 -26.02 8.81
CA GLY A 54 -12.43 -25.53 10.18
C GLY A 54 -12.16 -24.03 10.30
N THR A 55 -13.21 -23.26 10.53
CA THR A 55 -13.23 -21.86 10.97
C THR A 55 -12.30 -21.59 12.16
N SER A 56 -11.50 -20.51 12.12
CA SER A 56 -11.40 -19.55 13.24
C SER A 56 -10.65 -18.29 12.82
N MET A 57 -11.32 -17.16 12.94
CA MET A 57 -10.72 -15.83 12.96
C MET A 57 -10.05 -15.67 14.33
N GLU A 58 -8.74 -15.46 14.36
CA GLU A 58 -8.07 -14.95 15.57
C GLU A 58 -7.50 -13.57 15.27
N GLU A 59 -8.30 -12.60 15.68
CA GLU A 59 -7.96 -11.19 15.86
C GLU A 59 -6.99 -11.08 17.04
N THR A 60 -5.68 -11.20 16.80
CA THR A 60 -4.69 -10.74 17.79
C THR A 60 -4.58 -9.23 17.71
N SER A 61 -5.42 -8.59 18.51
CA SER A 61 -5.40 -7.17 18.84
C SER A 61 -4.08 -6.80 19.52
N ASN A 62 -3.15 -6.21 18.76
CA ASN A 62 -2.14 -5.32 19.32
C ASN A 62 -2.68 -3.90 19.19
N ASP A 63 -3.41 -3.48 20.22
CA ASP A 63 -3.93 -2.12 20.39
C ASP A 63 -2.77 -1.16 20.64
N VAL A 64 -2.30 -0.50 19.58
CA VAL A 64 -1.56 0.76 19.69
C VAL A 64 -2.61 1.87 19.62
N PRO A 65 -2.73 2.75 20.64
CA PRO A 65 -3.80 3.73 20.67
C PRO A 65 -3.69 4.69 19.49
N GLY A 66 -4.70 4.67 18.61
CA GLY A 66 -5.04 5.82 17.79
C GLY A 66 -4.63 5.78 16.31
N VAL A 67 -4.32 4.63 15.70
CA VAL A 67 -4.23 4.54 14.24
C VAL A 67 -5.25 3.52 13.74
N LYS A 68 -6.23 3.96 12.94
CA LYS A 68 -7.22 3.06 12.32
C LYS A 68 -6.47 2.09 11.40
N GLN A 69 -6.35 0.84 11.82
CA GLN A 69 -5.65 -0.19 11.07
C GLN A 69 -6.54 -0.68 9.91
N GLY A 70 -6.35 -0.14 8.70
CA GLY A 70 -7.10 -0.57 7.52
C GLY A 70 -7.38 0.53 6.48
N SER A 71 -8.31 0.24 5.57
CA SER A 71 -8.80 1.19 4.55
C SER A 71 -9.64 2.30 5.17
N VAL A 72 -9.35 3.55 4.84
CA VAL A 72 -10.11 4.72 5.31
C VAL A 72 -11.21 5.06 4.30
N SER A 73 -12.43 5.33 4.75
CA SER A 73 -13.48 5.82 3.86
C SER A 73 -13.22 7.25 3.40
N VAL A 74 -13.75 7.63 2.23
CA VAL A 74 -13.65 9.01 1.72
C VAL A 74 -14.19 10.03 2.74
N ARG A 75 -15.26 9.67 3.47
CA ARG A 75 -15.83 10.52 4.52
C ARG A 75 -14.83 10.77 5.65
N GLU A 76 -14.14 9.73 6.11
CA GLU A 76 -13.16 9.84 7.19
C GLU A 76 -11.91 10.61 6.76
N LEU A 77 -11.47 10.46 5.50
CA LEU A 77 -10.41 11.29 4.91
C LEU A 77 -10.79 12.77 4.96
N VAL A 78 -11.98 13.11 4.46
CA VAL A 78 -12.49 14.49 4.47
C VAL A 78 -12.58 15.04 5.89
N GLN A 79 -13.11 14.26 6.84
CA GLN A 79 -13.19 14.70 8.24
C GLN A 79 -11.82 15.00 8.85
N SER A 80 -10.80 14.20 8.53
CA SER A 80 -9.44 14.44 8.99
C SER A 80 -8.83 15.70 8.38
N PHE A 81 -9.00 15.92 7.07
CA PHE A 81 -8.54 17.15 6.42
C PHE A 81 -9.29 18.41 6.88
N LEU A 82 -10.54 18.27 7.32
CA LEU A 82 -11.34 19.36 7.89
C LEU A 82 -11.04 19.61 9.39
N GLY A 83 -10.04 18.94 9.97
CA GLY A 83 -9.58 19.18 11.34
C GLY A 83 -10.55 18.69 12.42
N GLN A 84 -11.35 17.66 12.14
CA GLN A 84 -12.26 17.09 13.14
C GLN A 84 -11.46 16.43 14.29
N PRO A 85 -11.84 16.67 15.56
CA PRO A 85 -11.18 16.05 16.69
C PRO A 85 -11.45 14.54 16.71
N GLY A 86 -10.38 13.74 16.85
CA GLY A 86 -10.46 12.27 16.94
C GLY A 86 -10.29 11.52 15.61
N SER A 87 -10.09 12.21 14.48
CA SER A 87 -9.77 11.58 13.19
C SER A 87 -8.27 11.56 12.93
N SER A 88 -7.61 10.47 13.31
CA SER A 88 -6.25 10.16 12.87
C SER A 88 -6.28 9.35 11.57
N LEU A 89 -5.39 9.68 10.64
CA LEU A 89 -5.19 8.89 9.43
C LEU A 89 -4.09 7.85 9.65
N PRO A 90 -4.16 6.69 8.96
CA PRO A 90 -3.03 5.80 8.81
C PRO A 90 -1.79 6.55 8.32
N LEU A 91 -0.62 6.13 8.79
CA LEU A 91 0.68 6.71 8.41
C LEU A 91 0.89 6.80 6.89
N ALA A 92 0.30 5.86 6.13
CA ALA A 92 0.27 5.90 4.66
C ALA A 92 -0.25 7.22 4.07
N TYR A 93 -1.17 7.90 4.75
CA TYR A 93 -1.74 9.18 4.31
C TYR A 93 -0.99 10.40 4.90
N CYS A 94 -0.24 10.21 5.99
CA CYS A 94 0.51 11.30 6.63
C CYS A 94 1.87 11.55 5.94
N HIS A 95 2.49 10.51 5.39
CA HIS A 95 3.82 10.58 4.77
C HIS A 95 3.79 10.84 3.25
N SER A 96 2.70 11.36 2.70
CA SER A 96 2.47 11.43 1.26
C SER A 96 3.29 12.49 0.49
N ALA A 97 4.25 13.16 1.12
CA ALA A 97 5.12 14.10 0.43
C ALA A 97 6.30 13.35 -0.20
N LEU A 98 6.11 12.84 -1.43
CA LEU A 98 7.21 12.28 -2.22
C LEU A 98 8.23 13.41 -2.50
N PRO A 99 9.47 13.32 -2.01
CA PRO A 99 10.47 14.35 -2.28
C PRO A 99 10.80 14.38 -3.77
N SER A 100 11.11 15.56 -4.31
CA SER A 100 11.42 15.74 -5.75
C SER A 100 12.58 14.86 -6.24
N GLN A 101 13.49 14.48 -5.33
CA GLN A 101 14.62 13.60 -5.58
C GLN A 101 14.20 12.15 -5.89
N GLU A 102 13.06 11.71 -5.32
CA GLU A 102 12.51 10.35 -5.51
C GLU A 102 11.50 10.27 -6.66
N LEU A 103 11.17 11.41 -7.28
CA LEU A 103 10.23 11.46 -8.38
C LEU A 103 10.68 10.61 -9.58
N GLY A 104 11.98 10.60 -9.89
CA GLY A 104 12.53 9.82 -11.00
C GLY A 104 12.26 8.30 -10.87
N PRO A 105 12.71 7.64 -9.79
CA PRO A 105 12.39 6.24 -9.50
C PRO A 105 10.89 5.94 -9.47
N PHE A 106 10.08 6.83 -8.88
CA PHE A 106 8.63 6.67 -8.85
C PHE A 106 8.01 6.70 -10.25
N LEU A 107 8.41 7.65 -11.09
CA LEU A 107 7.94 7.74 -12.48
C LEU A 107 8.31 6.48 -13.28
N ARG A 108 9.50 5.90 -13.05
CA ARG A 108 9.88 4.63 -13.70
C ARG A 108 8.95 3.48 -13.33
N LEU A 109 8.51 3.42 -12.07
CA LEU A 109 7.50 2.44 -11.65
C LEU A 109 6.15 2.70 -12.33
N CYS A 110 5.71 3.96 -12.41
CA CYS A 110 4.47 4.32 -13.11
C CYS A 110 4.49 3.96 -14.59
N LEU A 111 5.65 4.11 -15.26
CA LEU A 111 5.83 3.78 -16.67
C LEU A 111 5.76 2.27 -16.97
N LEU A 112 5.73 1.40 -15.95
CA LEU A 112 5.39 -0.01 -16.14
C LEU A 112 3.92 -0.20 -16.56
N ASP A 113 3.05 0.76 -16.25
CA ASP A 113 1.70 0.84 -16.80
C ASP A 113 1.71 1.66 -18.09
N HIS A 114 1.45 1.00 -19.22
CA HIS A 114 1.45 1.63 -20.53
C HIS A 114 0.38 2.72 -20.69
N SER A 115 -0.64 2.75 -19.83
CA SER A 115 -1.69 3.78 -19.84
C SER A 115 -1.30 5.05 -19.09
N PHE A 116 -0.22 4.99 -18.29
CA PHE A 116 0.20 6.11 -17.46
C PHE A 116 0.55 7.39 -18.24
N PRO A 117 1.30 7.36 -19.37
CA PRO A 117 1.63 8.57 -20.10
C PRO A 117 0.40 9.33 -20.62
N ALA A 118 -0.60 8.60 -21.14
CA ALA A 118 -1.85 9.21 -21.63
C ALA A 118 -2.65 9.86 -20.48
N LEU A 119 -2.70 9.19 -19.33
CA LEU A 119 -3.34 9.75 -18.13
C LEU A 119 -2.66 11.05 -17.69
N VAL A 120 -1.32 11.11 -17.69
CA VAL A 120 -0.58 12.33 -17.31
C VAL A 120 -0.92 13.49 -18.24
N GLU A 121 -1.02 13.24 -19.55
CA GLU A 121 -1.41 14.25 -20.52
C GLU A 121 -2.85 14.76 -20.28
N GLU A 122 -3.79 13.86 -20.01
CA GLU A 122 -5.17 14.23 -19.66
C GLU A 122 -5.22 15.10 -18.39
N VAL A 123 -4.48 14.72 -17.34
CA VAL A 123 -4.40 15.50 -16.09
C VAL A 123 -3.80 16.88 -16.34
N GLU A 124 -2.71 16.97 -17.12
CA GLU A 124 -2.09 18.25 -17.45
C GLU A 124 -3.04 19.17 -18.21
N ASN A 125 -3.80 18.63 -19.16
CA ASN A 125 -4.80 19.38 -19.91
C ASN A 125 -5.93 19.88 -19.01
N GLU A 126 -6.40 19.07 -18.05
CA GLU A 126 -7.45 19.48 -17.12
C GLU A 126 -6.96 20.57 -16.16
N LEU A 127 -5.73 20.44 -15.64
CA LEU A 127 -5.12 21.48 -14.79
C LEU A 127 -4.96 22.82 -15.51
N LYS A 128 -4.61 22.79 -16.82
CA LYS A 128 -4.53 24.00 -17.64
C LYS A 128 -5.88 24.70 -17.77
N LYS A 129 -6.99 23.96 -17.88
CA LYS A 129 -8.35 24.54 -17.92
C LYS A 129 -8.67 25.24 -16.60
N LEU A 130 -8.44 24.56 -15.47
CA LEU A 130 -8.71 25.11 -14.14
C LEU A 130 -7.87 26.34 -13.80
N ALA A 131 -6.65 26.43 -14.32
CA ALA A 131 -5.78 27.59 -14.11
C ALA A 131 -6.20 28.83 -14.95
N GLN A 132 -7.12 28.67 -15.90
CA GLN A 132 -7.65 29.74 -16.76
C GLN A 132 -9.04 30.23 -16.33
N ASP A 133 -9.67 29.56 -15.34
CA ASP A 133 -10.89 29.99 -14.65
C ASP A 133 -10.58 30.92 -13.45
#